data_AF-A0A133Y7G7-F1
#
_entry.id   AF-A0A133Y7G7-F1
#
_cell.length_a   1.000
_cell.length_b   1.000
_cell.length_c   1.000
_cell.angle_alpha   90.00
_cell.angle_beta   90.00
_cell.angle_gamma   90.00
#
_symmetry.space_group_name_H-M   'P 1'
#
loop_
_entity.id
_entity.type
_entity.pdbx_description
1 polymer ?
#
loop_
_entity_poly.entity_id
_entity_poly.type
_entity_poly.pdbx_seq_one_letter_code
_entity_poly.pdbx_strand_id
1 'polypeptide(L)'
;MVNKKNRGKGHKSRLASLDGQRLQKVSKNATTSSKAVKAKAQHIEIGTKSQESQQNSANFIKEWLAQLDELKTNDNVGEALPDCKIRLQDALQFIRQTHFLIDEIPGQISRREVNAFLDQIARLSTNQLPIFTNELSSKEISLIYAAFTEPLYKEEKQILRNMALFRSSYYTFIIGFTTWQHAFPNPDMQLTLSLVYKYLQSQHDLERPVFAKELLADHCSLDLSDRIFIQQCVRLLEKELLIKQKFANLTEFFQHYAIQNHSAFAATLLGYFFLMVDWTWYVKESRLLFIHLPLMLKEVAAEIISRMISLDQTASKSKNFLFRQLEQILTDNKFKQRIWPVIKPELRDSYQRWTIEDKISNHCLNNVLKRAFLLNYIEDILDVADLGPDILAIRFRNFLLIDDANQKDRILYYDNATIRELLAQELPETYLASPPLGVRLAKDALANQNLQGIIAIMLTDGELKDSQMLMNYAVERLIEVPNKSGTAVLKDWTKKQVSEANIQMAQPLMNNQAPLRDVPKAKADLAFNALPIQNPVKEIWQAKAKAEMPAVPGQMGESRRPNIRRRR
;
A
#
# COMPACT_ATOMS: atom_id res chain seq x y z
N MET A 1 -19.00 -44.17 66.60
CA MET A 1 -20.20 -43.54 65.99
C MET A 1 -20.13 -43.84 64.49
N VAL A 2 -20.67 -44.97 64.04
CA VAL A 2 -22.04 -45.23 63.56
C VAL A 2 -22.33 -44.65 62.17
N ASN A 3 -22.47 -45.59 61.20
CA ASN A 3 -23.31 -45.58 59.98
C ASN A 3 -22.97 -44.61 58.83
N LYS A 4 -23.16 -44.92 57.53
CA LYS A 4 -23.80 -46.04 56.80
C LYS A 4 -23.46 -45.89 55.30
N LYS A 5 -23.33 -47.03 54.59
CA LYS A 5 -23.97 -47.45 53.29
C LYS A 5 -24.02 -46.43 52.11
N ASN A 6 -23.88 -46.78 50.82
CA ASN A 6 -24.21 -48.01 50.06
C ASN A 6 -23.66 -47.85 48.61
N ARG A 7 -23.10 -48.92 47.98
CA ARG A 7 -23.59 -49.68 46.78
C ARG A 7 -23.91 -48.86 45.51
N GLY A 8 -23.51 -49.23 44.28
CA GLY A 8 -22.85 -50.42 43.75
C GLY A 8 -23.13 -50.61 42.23
N LYS A 9 -22.59 -51.70 41.68
CA LYS A 9 -22.82 -52.35 40.35
C LYS A 9 -22.06 -51.72 39.15
N GLY A 10 -21.43 -52.48 38.25
CA GLY A 10 -21.27 -53.93 38.10
C GLY A 10 -20.75 -54.30 36.69
N HIS A 11 -20.06 -55.45 36.61
CA HIS A 11 -19.72 -56.31 35.44
C HIS A 11 -18.76 -55.77 34.36
N LYS A 12 -17.54 -56.30 34.12
CA LYS A 12 -16.97 -57.68 33.92
C LYS A 12 -17.54 -58.46 32.72
N SER A 13 -16.72 -58.59 31.66
CA SER A 13 -16.17 -59.87 31.10
C SER A 13 -15.39 -59.57 29.80
N ARG A 14 -14.06 -59.74 29.71
CA ARG A 14 -13.27 -60.98 29.52
C ARG A 14 -13.49 -61.62 28.13
N LEU A 15 -12.46 -61.60 27.26
CA LEU A 15 -11.44 -62.67 27.00
C LEU A 15 -12.04 -63.82 26.18
N ALA A 16 -11.39 -64.48 25.23
CA ALA A 16 -10.04 -64.47 24.66
C ALA A 16 -10.04 -65.51 23.51
N SER A 17 -9.10 -65.43 22.58
CA SER A 17 -8.19 -66.54 22.24
C SER A 17 -7.17 -66.02 21.20
N LEU A 18 -5.88 -65.97 21.56
CA LEU A 18 -4.84 -67.01 21.35
C LEU A 18 -4.41 -67.06 19.86
N ASP A 19 -3.16 -67.20 19.46
CA ASP A 19 -1.84 -67.18 20.08
C ASP A 19 -0.86 -67.27 18.89
N GLY A 20 0.38 -66.80 19.02
CA GLY A 20 1.38 -66.97 17.95
C GLY A 20 2.65 -66.14 18.08
N GLN A 21 3.47 -66.45 19.10
CA GLN A 21 4.91 -66.14 19.18
C GLN A 21 5.66 -66.77 17.97
N ARG A 22 6.86 -66.43 17.48
CA ARG A 22 8.02 -65.63 17.93
C ARG A 22 9.06 -65.57 16.77
N LEU A 23 9.90 -64.53 16.78
CA LEU A 23 11.34 -64.46 16.41
C LEU A 23 11.84 -64.24 14.95
N GLN A 24 12.61 -63.14 14.84
CA GLN A 24 13.98 -62.99 14.32
C GLN A 24 14.28 -62.43 12.90
N LYS A 25 14.75 -61.15 12.93
CA LYS A 25 16.08 -60.64 12.51
C LYS A 25 16.49 -60.51 11.02
N VAL A 26 16.94 -59.27 10.70
CA VAL A 26 18.07 -58.85 9.82
C VAL A 26 17.76 -58.35 8.40
N SER A 27 17.71 -57.01 8.30
CA SER A 27 18.46 -56.08 7.43
C SER A 27 18.27 -55.98 5.89
N LYS A 28 18.18 -54.69 5.48
CA LYS A 28 18.75 -53.98 4.31
C LYS A 28 17.93 -53.87 3.00
N ASN A 29 17.56 -52.61 2.76
CA ASN A 29 17.69 -51.80 1.54
C ASN A 29 17.03 -52.24 0.22
N ALA A 30 16.12 -51.39 -0.26
CA ALA A 30 16.23 -50.58 -1.49
C ALA A 30 14.89 -50.52 -2.27
N THR A 31 14.25 -49.34 -2.31
CA THR A 31 13.45 -48.83 -3.46
C THR A 31 12.79 -47.47 -3.13
N THR A 32 13.60 -46.46 -2.84
CA THR A 32 13.21 -45.04 -2.93
C THR A 32 13.77 -44.47 -4.24
N SER A 33 13.12 -44.81 -5.36
CA SER A 33 13.43 -44.23 -6.69
C SER A 33 12.17 -44.03 -7.56
N SER A 34 11.07 -44.76 -7.30
CA SER A 34 9.87 -44.69 -8.14
C SER A 34 8.93 -43.48 -7.86
N LYS A 35 8.98 -42.87 -6.67
CA LYS A 35 8.05 -41.77 -6.29
C LYS A 35 8.52 -40.36 -6.70
N ALA A 36 9.82 -40.13 -6.83
CA ALA A 36 10.35 -38.82 -7.26
C ALA A 36 10.20 -38.60 -8.78
N VAL A 37 10.23 -39.68 -9.59
CA VAL A 37 10.08 -39.60 -11.05
C VAL A 37 8.61 -39.34 -11.45
N LYS A 38 7.63 -39.88 -10.73
CA LYS A 38 6.20 -39.62 -10.99
C LYS A 38 5.75 -38.20 -10.61
N ALA A 39 6.28 -37.62 -9.52
CA ALA A 39 5.96 -36.25 -9.13
C ALA A 39 6.61 -35.20 -10.05
N LYS A 40 7.81 -35.48 -10.58
CA LYS A 40 8.47 -34.63 -11.57
C LYS A 40 7.79 -34.72 -12.95
N ALA A 41 7.30 -35.90 -13.35
CA ALA A 41 6.55 -36.08 -14.59
C ALA A 41 5.20 -35.34 -14.57
N GLN A 42 4.46 -35.35 -13.44
CA GLN A 42 3.19 -34.63 -13.30
C GLN A 42 3.37 -33.10 -13.20
N HIS A 43 4.46 -32.59 -12.59
CA HIS A 43 4.77 -31.16 -12.60
C HIS A 43 5.23 -30.64 -13.96
N ILE A 44 5.92 -31.47 -14.76
CA ILE A 44 6.27 -31.14 -16.14
C ILE A 44 4.99 -31.15 -17.00
N GLU A 45 4.10 -32.13 -16.86
CA GLU A 45 2.83 -32.20 -17.63
C GLU A 45 1.84 -31.04 -17.37
N ILE A 46 1.83 -30.47 -16.15
CA ILE A 46 0.93 -29.35 -15.81
C ILE A 46 1.55 -28.00 -16.21
N GLY A 47 2.88 -27.87 -16.08
CA GLY A 47 3.63 -26.72 -16.60
C GLY A 47 3.61 -26.66 -18.13
N THR A 48 3.74 -27.81 -18.81
CA THR A 48 3.66 -27.88 -20.27
C THR A 48 2.24 -27.65 -20.77
N LYS A 49 1.16 -28.06 -20.10
CA LYS A 49 -0.21 -27.75 -20.56
C LYS A 49 -0.60 -26.27 -20.43
N SER A 50 -0.07 -25.56 -19.44
CA SER A 50 -0.28 -24.10 -19.28
C SER A 50 0.57 -23.30 -20.27
N GLN A 51 1.84 -23.71 -20.47
CA GLN A 51 2.70 -23.13 -21.50
C GLN A 51 2.21 -23.47 -22.91
N GLU A 52 1.78 -24.70 -23.19
CA GLU A 52 1.15 -25.09 -24.48
C GLU A 52 -0.13 -24.30 -24.71
N SER A 53 -0.96 -24.02 -23.70
CA SER A 53 -2.16 -23.18 -23.86
C SER A 53 -1.83 -21.72 -24.23
N GLN A 54 -0.85 -21.13 -23.54
CA GLN A 54 -0.40 -19.75 -23.82
C GLN A 54 0.40 -19.66 -25.13
N GLN A 55 1.18 -20.68 -25.46
CA GLN A 55 2.02 -20.76 -26.65
C GLN A 55 1.20 -21.16 -27.88
N ASN A 56 0.14 -21.96 -27.73
CA ASN A 56 -0.87 -22.20 -28.78
C ASN A 56 -1.68 -20.93 -29.04
N SER A 57 -2.03 -20.15 -28.01
CA SER A 57 -2.70 -18.85 -28.19
C SER A 57 -1.78 -17.84 -28.89
N ALA A 58 -0.50 -17.77 -28.52
CA ALA A 58 0.47 -16.87 -29.14
C ALA A 58 0.85 -17.30 -30.57
N ASN A 59 0.97 -18.60 -30.85
CA ASN A 59 1.23 -19.14 -32.18
C ASN A 59 0.02 -18.96 -33.10
N PHE A 60 -1.20 -19.13 -32.60
CA PHE A 60 -2.43 -18.85 -33.34
C PHE A 60 -2.54 -17.37 -33.72
N ILE A 61 -2.23 -16.45 -32.80
CA ILE A 61 -2.21 -15.01 -33.08
C ILE A 61 -1.11 -14.67 -34.11
N LYS A 62 0.06 -15.31 -34.04
CA LYS A 62 1.14 -15.13 -35.01
C LYS A 62 0.80 -15.66 -36.41
N GLU A 63 0.22 -16.85 -36.51
CA GLU A 63 -0.26 -17.41 -37.78
C GLU A 63 -1.39 -16.56 -38.36
N TRP A 64 -2.29 -16.06 -37.52
CA TRP A 64 -3.38 -15.18 -37.93
C TRP A 64 -2.87 -13.83 -38.48
N LEU A 65 -1.86 -13.23 -37.83
CA LEU A 65 -1.22 -12.00 -38.33
C LEU A 65 -0.41 -12.24 -39.61
N ALA A 66 0.25 -13.40 -39.75
CA ALA A 66 0.98 -13.76 -40.96
C ALA A 66 0.04 -13.99 -42.16
N GLN A 67 -1.12 -14.63 -41.94
CA GLN A 67 -2.15 -14.80 -42.96
C GLN A 67 -2.78 -13.46 -43.39
N LEU A 68 -2.91 -12.50 -42.47
CA LEU A 68 -3.38 -11.14 -42.79
C LEU A 68 -2.38 -10.33 -43.61
N ASP A 69 -1.08 -10.56 -43.45
CA ASP A 69 -0.04 -9.90 -44.25
C ASP A 69 0.17 -10.58 -45.63
N GLU A 70 -0.03 -11.89 -45.75
CA GLU A 70 -0.10 -12.59 -47.05
C GLU A 70 -1.34 -12.20 -47.88
N LEU A 71 -2.45 -11.86 -47.24
CA LEU A 71 -3.67 -11.38 -47.91
C LEU A 71 -3.56 -9.93 -48.43
N LYS A 72 -2.58 -9.15 -47.96
CA LYS A 72 -2.34 -7.78 -48.44
C LYS A 72 -1.38 -7.71 -49.64
N THR A 73 -0.67 -8.79 -49.94
CA THR A 73 0.37 -8.82 -50.98
C THR A 73 -0.08 -9.47 -52.29
N ASN A 74 -1.26 -10.10 -52.32
CA ASN A 74 -1.82 -10.72 -53.52
C ASN A 74 -3.03 -9.95 -54.06
N ASP A 75 -2.77 -9.03 -54.98
CA ASP A 75 -3.75 -8.16 -55.64
C ASP A 75 -4.52 -8.83 -56.80
N ASN A 76 -4.60 -10.17 -56.86
CA ASN A 76 -5.30 -10.83 -57.96
C ASN A 76 -6.08 -12.09 -57.54
N VAL A 77 -7.24 -12.20 -58.20
CA VAL A 77 -8.15 -13.36 -58.32
C VAL A 77 -9.27 -13.40 -57.29
N GLY A 78 -10.43 -12.92 -57.74
CA GLY A 78 -11.70 -13.39 -57.25
C GLY A 78 -11.95 -14.82 -57.71
N GLU A 79 -12.05 -15.74 -56.76
CA GLU A 79 -12.93 -16.90 -56.80
C GLU A 79 -12.90 -17.58 -55.42
N ALA A 80 -14.10 -17.74 -54.83
CA ALA A 80 -14.43 -18.53 -53.64
C ALA A 80 -13.49 -18.42 -52.41
N LEU A 81 -13.63 -17.34 -51.64
CA LEU A 81 -13.18 -17.30 -50.24
C LEU A 81 -13.91 -18.40 -49.42
N PRO A 82 -13.18 -19.30 -48.72
CA PRO A 82 -13.78 -20.04 -47.62
C PRO A 82 -14.11 -19.04 -46.52
N ASP A 83 -15.27 -19.25 -45.91
CA ASP A 83 -16.02 -18.37 -45.02
C ASP A 83 -15.27 -18.05 -43.71
N CYS A 84 -14.14 -17.34 -43.78
CA CYS A 84 -13.45 -16.73 -42.63
C CYS A 84 -14.21 -15.49 -42.13
N LYS A 85 -15.53 -15.62 -41.99
CA LYS A 85 -16.34 -14.76 -41.13
C LYS A 85 -16.50 -15.49 -39.80
N ILE A 86 -15.44 -15.46 -38.98
CA ILE A 86 -15.68 -15.44 -37.53
C ILE A 86 -16.57 -14.21 -37.35
N ARG A 87 -17.86 -14.42 -37.06
CA ARG A 87 -18.81 -13.31 -37.00
C ARG A 87 -18.29 -12.38 -35.91
N LEU A 88 -18.42 -11.08 -36.09
CA LEU A 88 -18.14 -10.11 -35.03
C LEU A 88 -18.80 -10.53 -33.70
N GLN A 89 -19.94 -11.23 -33.77
CA GLN A 89 -20.60 -11.89 -32.64
C GLN A 89 -19.77 -12.98 -31.97
N ASP A 90 -19.08 -13.85 -32.71
CA ASP A 90 -18.23 -14.91 -32.15
C ASP A 90 -16.95 -14.33 -31.55
N ALA A 91 -16.37 -13.31 -32.19
CA ALA A 91 -15.24 -12.56 -31.63
C ALA A 91 -15.64 -11.77 -30.38
N LEU A 92 -16.81 -11.13 -30.38
CA LEU A 92 -17.37 -10.46 -29.20
C LEU A 92 -17.79 -11.46 -28.12
N GLN A 93 -18.24 -12.66 -28.48
CA GLN A 93 -18.59 -13.71 -27.53
C GLN A 93 -17.32 -14.31 -26.91
N PHE A 94 -16.26 -14.51 -27.69
CA PHE A 94 -14.94 -14.89 -27.21
C PHE A 94 -14.33 -13.80 -26.32
N ILE A 95 -14.40 -12.52 -26.72
CA ILE A 95 -14.01 -11.38 -25.88
C ILE A 95 -14.87 -11.36 -24.62
N ARG A 96 -16.20 -11.47 -24.66
CA ARG A 96 -17.03 -11.52 -23.43
C ARG A 96 -16.77 -12.74 -22.54
N GLN A 97 -16.25 -13.83 -23.10
CA GLN A 97 -15.84 -15.02 -22.35
C GLN A 97 -14.44 -14.88 -21.74
N THR A 98 -13.59 -14.00 -22.29
CA THR A 98 -12.17 -13.82 -21.89
C THR A 98 -11.90 -12.49 -21.19
N HIS A 99 -12.71 -11.47 -21.47
CA HIS A 99 -12.69 -10.14 -20.89
C HIS A 99 -13.52 -10.20 -19.61
N PHE A 100 -12.85 -9.98 -18.49
CA PHE A 100 -13.49 -9.87 -17.20
C PHE A 100 -14.44 -8.66 -17.27
N LEU A 101 -15.74 -8.90 -17.44
CA LEU A 101 -16.83 -7.89 -17.34
C LEU A 101 -16.69 -7.00 -16.10
N ILE A 102 -15.95 -7.48 -15.10
CA ILE A 102 -15.52 -6.83 -13.88
C ILE A 102 -14.79 -5.52 -14.22
N ASP A 103 -13.74 -5.49 -15.04
CA ASP A 103 -12.99 -4.24 -15.30
C ASP A 103 -13.79 -3.19 -16.13
N GLU A 104 -14.83 -3.61 -16.85
CA GLU A 104 -15.68 -2.75 -17.68
C GLU A 104 -16.86 -2.11 -16.91
N ILE A 105 -17.13 -2.56 -15.68
CA ILE A 105 -18.19 -2.03 -14.84
C ILE A 105 -17.49 -1.25 -13.71
N PRO A 106 -17.23 0.05 -13.93
CA PRO A 106 -18.32 1.01 -13.83
C PRO A 106 -18.25 2.08 -14.92
N GLY A 107 -19.25 2.12 -15.80
CA GLY A 107 -19.66 3.42 -16.33
C GLY A 107 -19.93 4.31 -15.12
N GLN A 108 -19.37 5.53 -15.08
CA GLN A 108 -19.65 6.48 -14.02
C GLN A 108 -21.15 6.77 -13.99
N ILE A 109 -21.89 6.00 -13.20
CA ILE A 109 -23.30 6.24 -12.96
C ILE A 109 -23.36 7.57 -12.25
N SER A 110 -23.87 8.58 -12.95
CA SER A 110 -23.93 9.91 -12.39
C SER A 110 -24.96 9.93 -11.27
N ARG A 111 -24.69 10.71 -10.22
CA ARG A 111 -25.67 10.98 -9.16
C ARG A 111 -27.02 11.45 -9.71
N ARG A 112 -27.01 12.14 -10.86
CA ARG A 112 -28.23 12.58 -11.55
C ARG A 112 -29.05 11.40 -12.08
N GLU A 113 -28.41 10.40 -12.68
CA GLU A 113 -29.09 9.19 -13.14
C GLU A 113 -29.67 8.39 -11.96
N VAL A 114 -28.94 8.27 -10.85
CA VAL A 114 -29.44 7.61 -9.64
C VAL A 114 -30.67 8.34 -9.08
N ASN A 115 -30.61 9.65 -8.94
CA ASN A 115 -31.74 10.44 -8.42
C ASN A 115 -32.96 10.37 -9.36
N ALA A 116 -32.74 10.46 -10.68
CA ALA A 116 -33.82 10.31 -11.65
C ALA A 116 -34.47 8.92 -11.58
N PHE A 117 -33.68 7.87 -11.33
CA PHE A 117 -34.18 6.52 -11.14
C PHE A 117 -34.98 6.37 -9.84
N LEU A 118 -34.50 6.95 -8.73
CA LEU A 118 -35.23 6.97 -7.46
C LEU A 118 -36.55 7.75 -7.57
N ASP A 119 -36.56 8.89 -8.26
CA ASP A 119 -37.76 9.67 -8.54
C ASP A 119 -38.77 8.89 -9.39
N GLN A 120 -38.31 8.08 -10.34
CA GLN A 120 -39.16 7.19 -11.12
C GLN A 120 -39.78 6.11 -10.23
N ILE A 121 -38.98 5.45 -9.40
CA ILE A 121 -39.45 4.42 -8.46
C ILE A 121 -40.49 4.99 -7.50
N ALA A 122 -40.26 6.19 -6.94
CA ALA A 122 -41.16 6.83 -6.00
C ALA A 122 -42.57 7.11 -6.57
N ARG A 123 -42.69 7.20 -7.90
CA ARG A 123 -43.97 7.42 -8.59
C ARG A 123 -44.71 6.13 -8.93
N LEU A 124 -44.06 4.97 -8.80
CA LEU A 124 -44.66 3.68 -9.11
C LEU A 124 -45.52 3.18 -7.95
N SER A 125 -46.70 2.66 -8.29
CA SER A 125 -47.47 1.85 -7.33
C SER A 125 -46.85 0.47 -7.15
N THR A 126 -47.15 -0.19 -6.03
CA THR A 126 -46.64 -1.54 -5.70
C THR A 126 -46.93 -2.57 -6.81
N ASN A 127 -48.05 -2.43 -7.53
CA ASN A 127 -48.45 -3.32 -8.62
C ASN A 127 -47.68 -3.07 -9.93
N GLN A 128 -47.17 -1.85 -10.13
CA GLN A 128 -46.40 -1.48 -11.31
C GLN A 128 -44.92 -1.84 -11.17
N LEU A 129 -44.43 -2.00 -9.94
CA LEU A 129 -43.03 -2.25 -9.65
C LEU A 129 -42.47 -3.51 -10.35
N PRO A 130 -43.15 -4.68 -10.37
CA PRO A 130 -42.62 -5.87 -11.07
C PRO A 130 -42.52 -5.66 -12.59
N ILE A 131 -43.53 -5.00 -13.19
CA ILE A 131 -43.57 -4.72 -14.64
C ILE A 131 -42.40 -3.81 -15.02
N PHE A 132 -42.29 -2.67 -14.34
CA PHE A 132 -41.17 -1.74 -14.52
C PHE A 132 -39.82 -2.43 -14.33
N THR A 133 -39.71 -3.24 -13.28
CA THR A 133 -38.47 -3.96 -12.97
C THR A 133 -38.08 -4.92 -14.08
N ASN A 134 -39.02 -5.58 -14.77
CA ASN A 134 -38.75 -6.46 -15.90
C ASN A 134 -38.32 -5.72 -17.16
N GLU A 135 -38.77 -4.47 -17.33
CA GLU A 135 -38.45 -3.64 -18.49
C GLU A 135 -37.05 -3.01 -18.40
N LEU A 136 -36.41 -3.03 -17.22
CA LEU A 136 -35.07 -2.45 -17.05
C LEU A 136 -34.04 -3.14 -17.97
N SER A 137 -33.30 -2.32 -18.70
CA SER A 137 -32.10 -2.72 -19.44
C SER A 137 -30.97 -3.12 -18.48
N SER A 138 -29.96 -3.85 -18.99
CA SER A 138 -28.78 -4.21 -18.20
C SER A 138 -28.05 -2.99 -17.60
N LYS A 139 -28.07 -1.84 -18.30
CA LYS A 139 -27.52 -0.59 -17.79
C LYS A 139 -28.35 -0.07 -16.61
N GLU A 140 -29.67 -0.13 -16.70
CA GLU A 140 -30.55 0.36 -15.62
C GLU A 140 -30.56 -0.57 -14.40
N ILE A 141 -30.27 -1.87 -14.56
CA ILE A 141 -30.06 -2.77 -13.42
C ILE A 141 -28.91 -2.29 -12.53
N SER A 142 -27.86 -1.71 -13.11
CA SER A 142 -26.77 -1.15 -12.31
C SER A 142 -27.22 0.03 -11.44
N LEU A 143 -28.29 0.74 -11.84
CA LEU A 143 -28.90 1.81 -11.04
C LEU A 143 -29.58 1.27 -9.78
N ILE A 144 -30.09 0.03 -9.78
CA ILE A 144 -30.66 -0.61 -8.58
C ILE A 144 -29.60 -0.67 -7.47
N TYR A 145 -28.38 -1.10 -7.83
CA TYR A 145 -27.29 -1.19 -6.88
C TYR A 145 -26.69 0.19 -6.58
N ALA A 146 -26.47 1.02 -7.59
CA ALA A 146 -25.95 2.37 -7.36
C ALA A 146 -26.86 3.21 -6.44
N ALA A 147 -28.17 3.00 -6.47
CA ALA A 147 -29.12 3.67 -5.58
C ALA A 147 -28.85 3.46 -4.10
N PHE A 148 -28.29 2.31 -3.68
CA PHE A 148 -27.91 2.08 -2.28
C PHE A 148 -26.74 2.94 -1.81
N THR A 149 -26.08 3.71 -2.70
CA THR A 149 -25.04 4.68 -2.32
C THR A 149 -25.63 6.03 -1.88
N GLU A 150 -26.91 6.27 -2.14
CA GLU A 150 -27.63 7.46 -1.71
C GLU A 150 -28.28 7.25 -0.32
N PRO A 151 -28.60 8.34 0.40
CA PRO A 151 -29.32 8.25 1.66
C PRO A 151 -30.79 7.85 1.42
N LEU A 152 -31.11 6.58 1.63
CA LEU A 152 -32.44 6.00 1.40
C LEU A 152 -33.24 5.78 2.69
N TYR A 153 -34.56 5.92 2.59
CA TYR A 153 -35.52 5.46 3.59
C TYR A 153 -35.62 3.93 3.63
N LYS A 154 -36.20 3.39 4.72
CA LYS A 154 -36.30 1.94 4.93
C LYS A 154 -37.14 1.26 3.84
N GLU A 155 -38.21 1.92 3.41
CA GLU A 155 -39.15 1.47 2.40
C GLU A 155 -38.46 1.40 1.02
N GLU A 156 -37.69 2.42 0.65
CA GLU A 156 -36.93 2.48 -0.61
C GLU A 156 -35.88 1.37 -0.67
N LYS A 157 -35.16 1.11 0.43
CA LYS A 157 -34.22 -0.01 0.53
C LYS A 157 -34.91 -1.35 0.31
N GLN A 158 -36.12 -1.52 0.84
CA GLN A 158 -36.89 -2.75 0.65
C GLN A 158 -37.37 -2.88 -0.80
N ILE A 159 -37.81 -1.79 -1.43
CA ILE A 159 -38.19 -1.75 -2.84
C ILE A 159 -37.02 -2.17 -3.73
N LEU A 160 -35.86 -1.52 -3.59
CA LEU A 160 -34.66 -1.84 -4.38
C LEU A 160 -34.20 -3.29 -4.17
N ARG A 161 -34.27 -3.80 -2.94
CA ARG A 161 -33.97 -5.21 -2.63
C ARG A 161 -34.90 -6.17 -3.34
N ASN A 162 -36.21 -5.88 -3.35
CA ASN A 162 -37.19 -6.70 -4.05
C ASN A 162 -36.95 -6.66 -5.57
N MET A 163 -36.60 -5.49 -6.12
CA MET A 163 -36.25 -5.36 -7.54
C MET A 163 -35.01 -6.19 -7.90
N ALA A 164 -33.98 -6.16 -7.05
CA ALA A 164 -32.76 -6.95 -7.24
C ALA A 164 -33.03 -8.46 -7.20
N LEU A 165 -33.88 -8.92 -6.29
CA LEU A 165 -34.33 -10.32 -6.21
C LEU A 165 -35.14 -10.73 -7.43
N PHE A 166 -36.03 -9.85 -7.93
CA PHE A 166 -36.85 -10.14 -9.08
C PHE A 166 -36.04 -10.26 -10.39
N ARG A 167 -34.91 -9.54 -10.49
CA ARG A 167 -33.95 -9.61 -11.62
C ARG A 167 -32.71 -10.43 -11.28
N SER A 168 -32.80 -11.37 -10.34
CA SER A 168 -31.63 -12.16 -9.91
C SER A 168 -31.10 -13.02 -11.06
N SER A 169 -29.83 -12.84 -11.38
CA SER A 169 -29.04 -13.69 -12.28
C SER A 169 -27.57 -13.56 -11.87
N TYR A 170 -26.69 -14.46 -12.34
CA TYR A 170 -25.25 -14.31 -12.09
C TYR A 170 -24.69 -12.99 -12.66
N TYR A 171 -25.22 -12.49 -13.78
CA TYR A 171 -24.82 -11.20 -14.34
C TYR A 171 -25.20 -10.03 -13.42
N THR A 172 -26.45 -9.99 -12.97
CA THR A 172 -26.93 -8.91 -12.08
C THR A 172 -26.24 -8.97 -10.72
N PHE A 173 -25.95 -10.18 -10.21
CA PHE A 173 -25.12 -10.36 -9.02
C PHE A 173 -23.72 -9.77 -9.21
N ILE A 174 -23.04 -10.02 -10.34
CA ILE A 174 -21.67 -9.49 -10.56
C ILE A 174 -21.64 -7.99 -10.72
N ILE A 175 -22.65 -7.40 -11.38
CA ILE A 175 -22.83 -5.93 -11.45
C ILE A 175 -22.97 -5.37 -10.03
N GLY A 176 -23.87 -5.96 -9.23
CA GLY A 176 -24.09 -5.52 -7.86
C GLY A 176 -22.88 -5.72 -6.97
N PHE A 177 -22.18 -6.86 -7.09
CA PHE A 177 -20.96 -7.18 -6.34
C PHE A 177 -19.84 -6.21 -6.67
N THR A 178 -19.66 -5.87 -7.95
CA THR A 178 -18.69 -4.86 -8.38
C THR A 178 -19.05 -3.47 -7.83
N THR A 179 -20.31 -3.06 -7.94
CA THR A 179 -20.79 -1.79 -7.38
C THR A 179 -20.57 -1.71 -5.88
N TRP A 180 -20.85 -2.80 -5.17
CA TRP A 180 -20.62 -2.94 -3.74
C TRP A 180 -19.16 -2.82 -3.36
N GLN A 181 -18.25 -3.42 -4.13
CA GLN A 181 -16.81 -3.32 -3.85
C GLN A 181 -16.33 -1.86 -3.87
N HIS A 182 -16.84 -1.02 -4.77
CA HIS A 182 -16.54 0.42 -4.78
C HIS A 182 -17.23 1.19 -3.65
N ALA A 183 -18.45 0.84 -3.32
CA ALA A 183 -19.24 1.46 -2.24
C ALA A 183 -18.94 0.91 -0.84
N PHE A 184 -17.97 -0.01 -0.71
CA PHE A 184 -17.67 -0.68 0.55
C PHE A 184 -17.13 0.29 1.61
N PRO A 185 -17.57 0.21 2.88
CA PRO A 185 -18.61 -0.68 3.40
C PRO A 185 -20.03 -0.18 3.12
N ASN A 186 -20.93 -1.09 2.71
CA ASN A 186 -22.35 -0.81 2.52
C ASN A 186 -23.19 -2.03 2.95
N PRO A 187 -23.70 -2.06 4.20
CA PRO A 187 -24.35 -3.25 4.76
C PRO A 187 -25.71 -3.55 4.09
N ASP A 188 -26.43 -2.53 3.62
CA ASP A 188 -27.72 -2.72 2.95
C ASP A 188 -27.56 -3.38 1.58
N MET A 189 -26.55 -2.95 0.83
CA MET A 189 -26.19 -3.56 -0.45
C MET A 189 -25.60 -4.97 -0.23
N GLN A 190 -24.75 -5.15 0.78
CA GLN A 190 -24.20 -6.46 1.14
C GLN A 190 -25.29 -7.48 1.48
N LEU A 191 -26.28 -7.08 2.31
CA LEU A 191 -27.43 -7.91 2.64
C LEU A 191 -28.24 -8.27 1.38
N THR A 192 -28.46 -7.30 0.50
CA THR A 192 -29.18 -7.52 -0.77
C THR A 192 -28.44 -8.51 -1.66
N LEU A 193 -27.12 -8.39 -1.80
CA LEU A 193 -26.29 -9.35 -2.53
C LEU A 193 -26.31 -10.74 -1.90
N SER A 194 -26.28 -10.83 -0.58
CA SER A 194 -26.41 -12.11 0.14
C SER A 194 -27.72 -12.81 -0.18
N LEU A 195 -28.84 -12.08 -0.20
CA LEU A 195 -30.15 -12.62 -0.53
C LEU A 195 -30.24 -13.06 -2.00
N VAL A 196 -29.76 -12.22 -2.93
CA VAL A 196 -29.70 -12.56 -4.36
C VAL A 196 -28.86 -13.82 -4.58
N TYR A 197 -27.70 -13.91 -3.95
CA TYR A 197 -26.82 -15.05 -4.10
C TYR A 197 -27.42 -16.34 -3.51
N LYS A 198 -28.04 -16.28 -2.32
CA LYS A 198 -28.78 -17.42 -1.74
C LYS A 198 -29.93 -17.87 -2.64
N TYR A 199 -30.65 -16.93 -3.27
CA TYR A 199 -31.68 -17.25 -4.25
C TYR A 199 -31.08 -17.99 -5.46
N LEU A 200 -29.99 -17.48 -6.05
CA LEU A 200 -29.31 -18.13 -7.17
C LEU A 200 -28.83 -19.54 -6.82
N GLN A 201 -28.29 -19.76 -5.62
CA GLN A 201 -27.87 -21.10 -5.16
C GLN A 201 -29.04 -22.09 -5.03
N SER A 202 -30.24 -21.61 -4.72
CA SER A 202 -31.45 -22.44 -4.61
C SER A 202 -32.06 -22.82 -5.97
N GLN A 203 -31.69 -22.13 -7.04
CA GLN A 203 -32.18 -22.36 -8.39
C GLN A 203 -31.24 -23.32 -9.13
N HIS A 204 -31.51 -24.62 -9.06
CA HIS A 204 -30.65 -25.66 -9.63
C HIS A 204 -30.50 -25.62 -11.16
N ASP A 205 -31.43 -24.95 -11.86
CA ASP A 205 -31.46 -24.90 -13.33
C ASP A 205 -30.69 -23.70 -13.93
N LEU A 206 -30.17 -22.79 -13.09
CA LEU A 206 -29.42 -21.63 -13.58
C LEU A 206 -27.97 -22.01 -13.86
N GLU A 207 -27.62 -22.14 -15.14
CA GLU A 207 -26.23 -22.35 -15.55
C GLU A 207 -25.34 -21.18 -15.11
N ARG A 208 -24.26 -21.52 -14.42
CA ARG A 208 -23.26 -20.57 -13.95
C ARG A 208 -22.33 -20.18 -15.11
N PRO A 209 -22.21 -18.90 -15.46
CA PRO A 209 -21.34 -18.49 -16.55
C PRO A 209 -19.86 -18.73 -16.19
N VAL A 210 -19.02 -18.91 -17.22
CA VAL A 210 -17.61 -19.29 -17.06
C VAL A 210 -16.83 -18.29 -16.19
N PHE A 211 -17.08 -16.99 -16.34
CA PHE A 211 -16.45 -15.93 -15.55
C PHE A 211 -16.88 -15.92 -14.09
N ALA A 212 -17.96 -16.62 -13.75
CA ALA A 212 -18.48 -16.71 -12.39
C ALA A 212 -18.16 -18.05 -11.72
N LYS A 213 -17.31 -18.91 -12.29
CA LYS A 213 -17.08 -20.29 -11.81
C LYS A 213 -16.65 -20.40 -10.34
N GLU A 214 -15.78 -19.51 -9.87
CA GLU A 214 -15.40 -19.39 -8.47
C GLU A 214 -15.61 -17.92 -8.04
N LEU A 215 -16.61 -17.67 -7.20
CA LEU A 215 -16.86 -16.35 -6.63
C LEU A 215 -16.42 -16.31 -5.19
N LEU A 216 -16.02 -15.13 -4.71
CA LEU A 216 -15.70 -14.93 -3.30
C LEU A 216 -16.87 -15.36 -2.38
N ALA A 217 -18.11 -15.14 -2.84
CA ALA A 217 -19.34 -15.54 -2.16
C ALA A 217 -19.50 -17.07 -2.00
N ASP A 218 -18.78 -17.89 -2.77
CA ASP A 218 -18.77 -19.35 -2.61
C ASP A 218 -17.99 -19.79 -1.36
N HIS A 219 -17.08 -18.94 -0.88
CA HIS A 219 -16.14 -19.23 0.19
C HIS A 219 -16.33 -18.35 1.42
N CYS A 220 -16.94 -17.19 1.26
CA CYS A 220 -17.13 -16.18 2.30
C CYS A 220 -18.59 -15.76 2.36
N SER A 221 -19.16 -15.72 3.57
CA SER A 221 -20.59 -15.53 3.75
C SER A 221 -20.96 -14.04 3.77
N LEU A 222 -21.68 -13.58 2.74
CA LEU A 222 -22.07 -12.17 2.58
C LEU A 222 -23.11 -11.69 3.61
N ASP A 223 -23.77 -12.57 4.36
CA ASP A 223 -24.71 -12.20 5.43
C ASP A 223 -24.03 -11.75 6.73
N LEU A 224 -22.71 -11.91 6.84
CA LEU A 224 -21.95 -11.51 8.01
C LEU A 224 -21.64 -10.02 7.98
N SER A 225 -21.47 -9.43 9.18
CA SER A 225 -20.98 -8.05 9.30
C SER A 225 -19.68 -7.85 8.53
N ASP A 226 -19.47 -6.65 7.96
CA ASP A 226 -18.26 -6.28 7.20
C ASP A 226 -16.96 -6.78 7.84
N ARG A 227 -16.81 -6.59 9.15
CA ARG A 227 -15.62 -7.03 9.90
C ARG A 227 -15.38 -8.54 9.80
N ILE A 228 -16.41 -9.34 10.03
CA ILE A 228 -16.30 -10.81 10.00
C ILE A 228 -16.11 -11.29 8.55
N PHE A 229 -16.81 -10.67 7.60
CA PHE A 229 -16.66 -10.98 6.18
C PHE A 229 -15.22 -10.73 5.71
N ILE A 230 -14.65 -9.56 6.02
CA ILE A 230 -13.25 -9.23 5.70
C ILE A 230 -12.30 -10.24 6.34
N GLN A 231 -12.50 -10.63 7.60
CA GLN A 231 -11.67 -11.64 8.25
C GLN A 231 -11.72 -13.00 7.52
N GLN A 232 -12.88 -13.43 7.03
CA GLN A 232 -12.99 -14.64 6.22
C GLN A 232 -12.23 -14.51 4.90
N CYS A 233 -12.37 -13.37 4.22
CA CYS A 233 -11.67 -13.10 2.95
C CYS A 233 -10.15 -13.09 3.14
N VAL A 234 -9.66 -12.45 4.22
CA VAL A 234 -8.24 -12.42 4.56
C VAL A 234 -7.71 -13.84 4.85
N ARG A 235 -8.46 -14.67 5.58
CA ARG A 235 -8.09 -16.07 5.83
C ARG A 235 -8.09 -16.92 4.57
N LEU A 236 -9.02 -16.69 3.66
CA LEU A 236 -9.04 -17.36 2.36
C LEU A 236 -7.80 -16.97 1.56
N LEU A 237 -7.51 -15.67 1.50
CA LEU A 237 -6.34 -15.11 0.83
C LEU A 237 -5.05 -15.70 1.41
N GLU A 238 -4.90 -15.71 2.75
CA GLU A 238 -3.77 -16.36 3.44
C GLU A 238 -3.64 -17.84 3.09
N LYS A 239 -4.74 -18.59 3.13
CA LYS A 239 -4.77 -20.02 2.83
C LYS A 239 -4.35 -20.31 1.40
N GLU A 240 -4.87 -19.57 0.42
CA GLU A 240 -4.62 -19.84 -0.99
C GLU A 240 -3.26 -19.32 -1.45
N LEU A 241 -2.81 -18.14 -0.98
CA LEU A 241 -1.51 -17.56 -1.37
C LEU A 241 -0.34 -18.06 -0.54
N LEU A 242 -0.46 -18.11 0.80
CA LEU A 242 0.69 -18.40 1.68
C LEU A 242 0.84 -19.90 1.94
N ILE A 243 -0.27 -20.59 2.20
CA ILE A 243 -0.24 -22.00 2.63
C ILE A 243 -0.26 -22.94 1.42
N LYS A 244 -1.23 -22.78 0.52
CA LYS A 244 -1.39 -23.65 -0.64
C LYS A 244 -0.55 -23.23 -1.84
N GLN A 245 -0.19 -21.95 -1.91
CA GLN A 245 0.52 -21.35 -3.06
C GLN A 245 -0.20 -21.62 -4.39
N LYS A 246 -1.55 -21.58 -4.37
CA LYS A 246 -2.40 -21.77 -5.55
C LYS A 246 -2.20 -20.63 -6.56
N PHE A 247 -1.89 -19.45 -6.05
CA PHE A 247 -1.67 -18.22 -6.84
C PHE A 247 -0.25 -17.72 -6.62
N ALA A 248 0.38 -17.16 -7.65
CA ALA A 248 1.74 -16.65 -7.57
C ALA A 248 1.78 -15.26 -6.90
N ASN A 249 0.75 -14.44 -7.11
CA ASN A 249 0.66 -13.05 -6.69
C ASN A 249 -0.78 -12.64 -6.34
N LEU A 250 -0.93 -11.46 -5.73
CA LEU A 250 -2.24 -10.93 -5.34
C LEU A 250 -3.15 -10.59 -6.55
N THR A 251 -2.57 -10.25 -7.70
CA THR A 251 -3.35 -9.91 -8.91
C THR A 251 -4.09 -11.13 -9.44
N GLU A 252 -3.43 -12.29 -9.51
CA GLU A 252 -4.05 -13.56 -9.89
C GLU A 252 -5.17 -13.94 -8.91
N PHE A 253 -4.95 -13.78 -7.61
CA PHE A 253 -5.99 -14.02 -6.60
C PHE A 253 -7.20 -13.09 -6.81
N PHE A 254 -6.99 -11.81 -7.11
CA PHE A 254 -8.07 -10.85 -7.37
C PHE A 254 -8.85 -11.19 -8.63
N GLN A 255 -8.18 -11.50 -9.73
CA GLN A 255 -8.82 -11.94 -10.96
C GLN A 255 -9.65 -13.20 -10.74
N HIS A 256 -9.09 -14.17 -10.02
CA HIS A 256 -9.74 -15.45 -9.76
C HIS A 256 -11.03 -15.31 -8.93
N TYR A 257 -11.06 -14.40 -7.95
CA TYR A 257 -12.22 -14.18 -7.07
C TYR A 257 -13.08 -12.97 -7.46
N ALA A 258 -12.89 -12.42 -8.67
CA ALA A 258 -13.63 -11.25 -9.18
C ALA A 258 -13.52 -10.01 -8.27
N ILE A 259 -12.35 -9.79 -7.69
CA ILE A 259 -12.05 -8.63 -6.84
C ILE A 259 -11.52 -7.50 -7.73
N GLN A 260 -12.17 -6.34 -7.62
CA GLN A 260 -11.81 -5.13 -8.33
C GLN A 260 -10.58 -4.51 -7.70
N ASN A 261 -9.49 -4.41 -8.47
CA ASN A 261 -8.24 -3.82 -8.00
C ASN A 261 -8.50 -2.42 -7.39
N HIS A 262 -9.10 -1.48 -8.13
CA HIS A 262 -9.23 -0.10 -7.66
C HIS A 262 -10.44 0.17 -6.73
N SER A 263 -10.88 -0.82 -5.97
CA SER A 263 -12.07 -0.72 -5.11
C SER A 263 -11.76 -0.46 -3.64
N ALA A 264 -12.71 0.14 -2.91
CA ALA A 264 -12.61 0.34 -1.47
C ALA A 264 -12.55 -1.01 -0.71
N PHE A 265 -13.23 -2.02 -1.23
CA PHE A 265 -13.17 -3.38 -0.73
C PHE A 265 -11.76 -3.98 -0.86
N ALA A 266 -11.15 -3.90 -2.04
CA ALA A 266 -9.78 -4.37 -2.25
C ALA A 266 -8.78 -3.65 -1.35
N ALA A 267 -8.88 -2.32 -1.22
CA ALA A 267 -8.03 -1.55 -0.31
C ALA A 267 -8.17 -2.04 1.15
N THR A 268 -9.39 -2.31 1.60
CA THR A 268 -9.64 -2.85 2.94
C THR A 268 -9.04 -4.24 3.11
N LEU A 269 -9.31 -5.15 2.16
CA LEU A 269 -8.78 -6.52 2.17
C LEU A 269 -7.25 -6.55 2.21
N LEU A 270 -6.60 -5.77 1.33
CA LEU A 270 -5.15 -5.63 1.29
C LEU A 270 -4.60 -5.04 2.56
N GLY A 271 -5.26 -4.01 3.12
CA GLY A 271 -4.82 -3.40 4.37
C GLY A 271 -4.71 -4.43 5.50
N TYR A 272 -5.73 -5.25 5.70
CA TYR A 272 -5.68 -6.32 6.70
C TYR A 272 -4.69 -7.43 6.34
N PHE A 273 -4.57 -7.80 5.08
CA PHE A 273 -3.56 -8.78 4.64
C PHE A 273 -2.13 -8.31 4.96
N PHE A 274 -1.78 -7.08 4.59
CA PHE A 274 -0.45 -6.51 4.85
C PHE A 274 -0.16 -6.33 6.34
N LEU A 275 -1.18 -6.18 7.19
CA LEU A 275 -1.01 -6.21 8.64
C LEU A 275 -0.76 -7.60 9.22
N MET A 276 -1.01 -8.68 8.48
CA MET A 276 -0.77 -10.05 8.97
C MET A 276 0.52 -10.67 8.44
N VAL A 277 0.96 -10.27 7.25
CA VAL A 277 2.16 -10.83 6.62
C VAL A 277 3.45 -10.17 7.08
N ASP A 278 4.56 -10.85 6.81
CA ASP A 278 5.89 -10.29 6.97
C ASP A 278 6.22 -9.22 5.90
N TRP A 279 7.28 -8.46 6.14
CA TRP A 279 7.68 -7.34 5.29
C TRP A 279 8.13 -7.75 3.89
N THR A 280 8.50 -9.02 3.65
CA THR A 280 8.94 -9.47 2.32
C THR A 280 7.78 -9.37 1.32
N TRP A 281 6.54 -9.52 1.79
CA TRP A 281 5.35 -9.28 0.99
C TRP A 281 5.16 -7.82 0.61
N TYR A 282 5.66 -6.87 1.40
CA TYR A 282 5.58 -5.45 1.07
C TYR A 282 6.46 -5.15 -0.14
N VAL A 283 7.60 -5.84 -0.26
CA VAL A 283 8.49 -5.74 -1.42
C VAL A 283 7.89 -6.46 -2.61
N LYS A 284 7.48 -7.73 -2.41
CA LYS A 284 6.93 -8.60 -3.47
C LYS A 284 5.72 -7.95 -4.15
N GLU A 285 4.81 -7.38 -3.37
CA GLU A 285 3.56 -6.80 -3.84
C GLU A 285 3.53 -5.28 -3.70
N SER A 286 4.72 -4.65 -3.75
CA SER A 286 4.90 -3.20 -3.57
C SER A 286 3.97 -2.37 -4.45
N ARG A 287 3.85 -2.72 -5.74
CA ARG A 287 2.96 -2.02 -6.67
C ARG A 287 1.51 -1.98 -6.16
N LEU A 288 0.96 -3.11 -5.73
CA LEU A 288 -0.41 -3.15 -5.21
C LEU A 288 -0.50 -2.42 -3.87
N LEU A 289 0.44 -2.64 -2.95
CA LEU A 289 0.47 -1.95 -1.66
C LEU A 289 0.39 -0.42 -1.84
N PHE A 290 1.26 0.14 -2.67
CA PHE A 290 1.41 1.58 -2.87
C PHE A 290 0.25 2.21 -3.66
N ILE A 291 -0.36 1.48 -4.60
CA ILE A 291 -1.60 1.95 -5.26
C ILE A 291 -2.76 2.07 -4.26
N HIS A 292 -2.82 1.19 -3.26
CA HIS A 292 -3.98 1.11 -2.34
C HIS A 292 -3.78 1.85 -1.03
N LEU A 293 -2.55 2.16 -0.63
CA LEU A 293 -2.25 2.87 0.61
C LEU A 293 -3.09 4.15 0.78
N PRO A 294 -3.32 4.99 -0.27
CA PRO A 294 -4.20 6.15 -0.19
C PRO A 294 -5.68 5.81 0.00
N LEU A 295 -6.12 4.64 -0.44
CA LEU A 295 -7.51 4.18 -0.36
C LEU A 295 -7.83 3.45 0.95
N MET A 296 -6.81 3.00 1.68
CA MET A 296 -6.97 2.32 2.96
C MET A 296 -7.52 3.24 4.06
N LEU A 297 -8.14 2.63 5.07
CA LEU A 297 -8.48 3.29 6.33
C LEU A 297 -7.23 3.93 6.93
N LYS A 298 -7.40 5.14 7.48
CA LYS A 298 -6.32 5.98 7.98
C LYS A 298 -5.43 5.26 9.00
N GLU A 299 -6.04 4.53 9.92
CA GLU A 299 -5.36 3.79 10.99
C GLU A 299 -4.57 2.59 10.44
N VAL A 300 -5.14 1.89 9.46
CA VAL A 300 -4.52 0.73 8.80
C VAL A 300 -3.31 1.17 7.98
N ALA A 301 -3.46 2.22 7.16
CA ALA A 301 -2.36 2.79 6.39
C ALA A 301 -1.22 3.28 7.30
N ALA A 302 -1.56 3.99 8.39
CA ALA A 302 -0.59 4.49 9.34
C ALA A 302 0.19 3.36 10.03
N GLU A 303 -0.48 2.28 10.41
CA GLU A 303 0.17 1.11 11.01
C GLU A 303 1.11 0.40 10.02
N ILE A 304 0.70 0.22 8.76
CA ILE A 304 1.56 -0.39 7.72
C ILE A 304 2.81 0.46 7.51
N ILE A 305 2.66 1.78 7.35
CA ILE A 305 3.80 2.71 7.21
C ILE A 305 4.69 2.66 8.45
N SER A 306 4.11 2.62 9.65
CA SER A 306 4.88 2.53 10.89
C SER A 306 5.74 1.27 10.92
N ARG A 307 5.18 0.12 10.51
CA ARG A 307 5.93 -1.14 10.39
C ARG A 307 7.03 -1.07 9.34
N MET A 308 6.77 -0.44 8.18
CA MET A 308 7.78 -0.18 7.16
C MET A 308 8.93 0.66 7.70
N ILE A 309 8.64 1.70 8.48
CA ILE A 309 9.66 2.57 9.07
C ILE A 309 10.48 1.83 10.13
N SER A 310 9.82 0.98 10.91
CA SER A 310 10.45 0.14 11.94
C SER A 310 11.19 -1.09 11.41
N LEU A 311 11.28 -1.30 10.09
CA LEU A 311 12.06 -2.41 9.55
C LEU A 311 13.53 -2.34 9.99
N ASP A 312 14.06 -3.51 10.35
CA ASP A 312 15.44 -3.70 10.79
C ASP A 312 16.46 -3.28 9.71
N GLN A 313 17.64 -2.83 10.14
CA GLN A 313 18.73 -2.41 9.28
C GLN A 313 19.28 -3.54 8.41
N THR A 314 19.12 -4.80 8.83
CA THR A 314 19.46 -5.98 8.02
C THR A 314 18.72 -6.02 6.68
N ALA A 315 17.57 -5.34 6.57
CA ALA A 315 16.78 -5.18 5.35
C ALA A 315 17.01 -3.84 4.63
N SER A 316 18.14 -3.15 4.86
CA SER A 316 18.40 -1.78 4.37
C SER A 316 18.08 -1.53 2.89
N LYS A 317 18.49 -2.43 1.97
CA LYS A 317 18.17 -2.30 0.54
C LYS A 317 16.67 -2.32 0.27
N SER A 318 15.95 -3.26 0.87
CA SER A 318 14.50 -3.39 0.75
C SER A 318 13.77 -2.22 1.40
N LYS A 319 14.26 -1.77 2.56
CA LYS A 319 13.74 -0.61 3.28
C LYS A 319 13.87 0.66 2.43
N ASN A 320 15.04 0.90 1.84
CA ASN A 320 15.26 2.05 0.94
C ASN A 320 14.35 1.99 -0.30
N PHE A 321 14.19 0.81 -0.90
CA PHE A 321 13.25 0.62 -2.01
C PHE A 321 11.82 1.00 -1.60
N LEU A 322 11.33 0.49 -0.47
CA LEU A 322 10.00 0.78 0.05
C LEU A 322 9.83 2.26 0.42
N PHE A 323 10.84 2.89 0.99
CA PHE A 323 10.80 4.30 1.36
C PHE A 323 10.75 5.23 0.14
N ARG A 324 11.50 4.93 -0.93
CA ARG A 324 11.41 5.69 -2.18
C ARG A 324 10.03 5.57 -2.83
N GLN A 325 9.41 4.39 -2.79
CA GLN A 325 8.04 4.20 -3.26
C GLN A 325 7.03 4.96 -2.39
N LEU A 326 7.21 4.93 -1.06
CA LEU A 326 6.38 5.71 -0.13
C LEU A 326 6.49 7.21 -0.39
N GLU A 327 7.69 7.71 -0.68
CA GLU A 327 7.92 9.13 -0.95
C GLU A 327 7.14 9.62 -2.18
N GLN A 328 7.04 8.78 -3.23
CA GLN A 328 6.22 9.10 -4.41
C GLN A 328 4.75 9.35 -4.05
N ILE A 329 4.18 8.58 -3.13
CA ILE A 329 2.79 8.78 -2.69
C ILE A 329 2.67 9.99 -1.76
N LEU A 330 3.64 10.19 -0.88
CA LEU A 330 3.63 11.29 0.09
C LEU A 330 3.81 12.67 -0.56
N THR A 331 4.15 12.74 -1.85
CA THR A 331 4.04 13.97 -2.64
C THR A 331 2.60 14.52 -2.67
N ASP A 332 1.58 13.66 -2.56
CA ASP A 332 0.20 14.10 -2.37
C ASP A 332 0.01 14.62 -0.93
N ASN A 333 -0.06 15.95 -0.82
CA ASN A 333 -0.30 16.65 0.43
C ASN A 333 -1.56 16.17 1.17
N LYS A 334 -2.62 15.73 0.47
CA LYS A 334 -3.85 15.25 1.12
C LYS A 334 -3.61 13.95 1.89
N PHE A 335 -2.97 12.98 1.25
CA PHE A 335 -2.65 11.71 1.88
C PHE A 335 -1.67 11.91 3.05
N LYS A 336 -0.60 12.69 2.83
CA LYS A 336 0.39 13.05 3.84
C LYS A 336 -0.25 13.67 5.10
N GLN A 337 -1.11 14.67 4.92
CA GLN A 337 -1.83 15.34 6.02
C GLN A 337 -2.79 14.39 6.76
N ARG A 338 -3.37 13.42 6.05
CA ARG A 338 -4.28 12.43 6.65
C ARG A 338 -3.56 11.46 7.58
N ILE A 339 -2.40 10.94 7.18
CA ILE A 339 -1.72 9.84 7.88
C ILE A 339 -0.73 10.31 8.94
N TRP A 340 -0.01 11.41 8.70
CA TRP A 340 1.07 11.82 9.60
C TRP A 340 0.64 12.10 11.04
N PRO A 341 -0.54 12.68 11.32
CA PRO A 341 -0.98 12.89 12.69
C PRO A 341 -1.17 11.59 13.50
N VAL A 342 -1.30 10.43 12.85
CA VAL A 342 -1.49 9.13 13.51
C VAL A 342 -0.18 8.44 13.82
N ILE A 343 0.83 8.66 12.97
CA ILE A 343 2.13 8.03 13.11
C ILE A 343 2.89 8.71 14.23
N LYS A 344 3.52 7.91 15.08
CA LYS A 344 4.29 8.40 16.23
C LYS A 344 5.37 9.40 15.78
N PRO A 345 5.59 10.51 16.51
CA PRO A 345 6.59 11.51 16.18
C PRO A 345 7.97 10.92 15.86
N GLU A 346 8.43 9.97 16.68
CA GLU A 346 9.78 9.40 16.56
C GLU A 346 9.98 8.62 15.25
N LEU A 347 8.91 7.98 14.74
CA LEU A 347 8.95 7.30 13.45
C LEU A 347 8.95 8.29 12.29
N ARG A 348 8.22 9.39 12.41
CA ARG A 348 8.21 10.46 11.40
C ARG A 348 9.60 11.10 11.32
N ASP A 349 10.21 11.39 12.46
CA ASP A 349 11.54 11.97 12.54
C ASP A 349 12.59 11.03 11.94
N SER A 350 12.48 9.72 12.23
CA SER A 350 13.33 8.68 11.63
C SER A 350 13.19 8.61 10.10
N TYR A 351 11.97 8.67 9.58
CA TYR A 351 11.72 8.69 8.14
C TYR A 351 12.20 9.99 7.48
N GLN A 352 12.00 11.15 8.14
CA GLN A 352 12.49 12.43 7.68
C GLN A 352 14.02 12.47 7.62
N ARG A 353 14.70 11.94 8.65
CA ARG A 353 16.15 11.80 8.67
C ARG A 353 16.65 10.94 7.51
N TRP A 354 16.00 9.80 7.27
CA TRP A 354 16.32 8.97 6.11
C TRP A 354 16.14 9.73 4.78
N THR A 355 15.07 10.52 4.65
CA THR A 355 14.79 11.29 3.43
C THR A 355 15.91 12.31 3.16
N ILE A 356 16.36 13.00 4.20
CA ILE A 356 17.50 13.92 4.14
C ILE A 356 18.77 13.17 3.73
N GLU A 357 19.05 12.04 4.37
CA GLU A 357 20.23 11.21 4.08
C GLU A 357 20.23 10.68 2.63
N ASP A 358 19.09 10.20 2.13
CA ASP A 358 18.96 9.68 0.75
C ASP A 358 19.17 10.81 -0.26
N LYS A 359 18.57 11.99 -0.05
CA LYS A 359 18.76 13.15 -0.91
C LYS A 359 20.22 13.63 -0.95
N ILE A 360 20.87 13.79 0.20
CA ILE A 360 22.29 14.16 0.27
C ILE A 360 23.15 13.09 -0.41
N SER A 361 22.88 11.80 -0.15
CA SER A 361 23.65 10.71 -0.74
C SER A 361 23.52 10.62 -2.26
N ASN A 362 22.31 10.86 -2.79
CA ASN A 362 22.06 10.87 -4.23
C ASN A 362 22.69 12.12 -4.88
N HIS A 363 22.55 13.30 -4.27
CA HIS A 363 23.14 14.55 -4.76
C HIS A 363 24.67 14.49 -4.79
N CYS A 364 25.29 13.97 -3.73
CA CYS A 364 26.74 13.87 -3.61
C CYS A 364 27.30 12.52 -4.10
N LEU A 365 26.60 11.79 -4.98
CA LEU A 365 26.99 10.44 -5.41
C LEU A 365 28.45 10.36 -5.91
N ASN A 366 28.88 11.40 -6.64
CA ASN A 366 30.22 11.50 -7.23
C ASN A 366 31.24 12.24 -6.34
N ASN A 367 30.85 12.64 -5.13
CA ASN A 367 31.70 13.40 -4.21
C ASN A 367 31.61 12.87 -2.78
N VAL A 368 32.48 11.91 -2.48
CA VAL A 368 32.52 11.22 -1.19
C VAL A 368 32.85 12.19 -0.04
N LEU A 369 33.70 13.20 -0.28
CA LEU A 369 34.10 14.18 0.75
C LEU A 369 32.93 15.09 1.12
N LYS A 370 32.21 15.67 0.14
CA LYS A 370 30.98 16.43 0.39
C LYS A 370 29.95 15.62 1.15
N ARG A 371 29.71 14.38 0.69
CA ARG A 371 28.78 13.47 1.34
C ARG A 371 29.15 13.22 2.79
N ALA A 372 30.39 12.85 3.07
CA ALA A 372 30.87 12.59 4.43
C ALA A 372 30.79 13.84 5.31
N PHE A 373 31.13 15.01 4.76
CA PHE A 373 31.04 16.30 5.46
C PHE A 373 29.59 16.61 5.87
N LEU A 374 28.65 16.55 4.93
CA LEU A 374 27.24 16.86 5.19
C LEU A 374 26.58 15.85 6.15
N LEU A 375 26.86 14.55 5.97
CA LEU A 375 26.30 13.51 6.83
C LEU A 375 26.81 13.59 8.28
N ASN A 376 27.97 14.21 8.53
CA ASN A 376 28.44 14.49 9.90
C ASN A 376 27.50 15.44 10.68
N TYR A 377 26.69 16.23 9.97
CA TYR A 377 25.74 17.19 10.52
C TYR A 377 24.28 16.78 10.33
N ILE A 378 24.00 15.52 9.95
CA ILE A 378 22.66 15.04 9.61
C ILE A 378 21.60 15.32 10.69
N GLU A 379 21.99 15.25 11.96
CA GLU A 379 21.12 15.49 13.11
C GLU A 379 20.72 16.96 13.31
N ASP A 380 21.49 17.90 12.75
CA ASP A 380 21.20 19.33 12.84
C ASP A 380 20.41 19.86 11.62
N ILE A 381 20.29 19.04 10.57
CA ILE A 381 19.58 19.39 9.34
C ILE A 381 18.07 19.26 9.60
N LEU A 382 17.34 20.35 9.35
CA LEU A 382 15.89 20.39 9.50
C LEU A 382 15.17 19.79 8.29
N ASP A 383 15.57 20.19 7.08
CA ASP A 383 15.09 19.62 5.83
C ASP A 383 16.03 19.95 4.66
N VAL A 384 15.71 19.38 3.50
CA VAL A 384 16.43 19.58 2.24
C VAL A 384 15.45 19.78 1.09
N ALA A 385 15.81 20.64 0.15
CA ALA A 385 15.01 20.96 -1.02
C ALA A 385 15.88 21.01 -2.29
N ASP A 386 15.35 20.46 -3.37
CA ASP A 386 15.99 20.50 -4.68
C ASP A 386 15.61 21.84 -5.35
N LEU A 387 16.58 22.75 -5.54
CA LEU A 387 16.37 24.02 -6.24
C LEU A 387 16.55 23.88 -7.76
N GLY A 388 17.12 22.76 -8.19
CA GLY A 388 17.38 22.40 -9.56
C GLY A 388 17.95 20.99 -9.64
N PRO A 389 18.26 20.46 -10.84
CA PRO A 389 18.79 19.11 -11.00
C PRO A 389 20.15 18.92 -10.28
N ASP A 390 20.96 19.98 -10.23
CA ASP A 390 22.31 19.96 -9.67
C ASP A 390 22.46 20.82 -8.42
N ILE A 391 21.36 21.38 -7.87
CA ILE A 391 21.43 22.32 -6.73
C ILE A 391 20.57 21.83 -5.58
N LEU A 392 21.19 21.60 -4.43
CA LEU A 392 20.54 21.17 -3.20
C LEU A 392 20.62 22.27 -2.14
N ALA A 393 19.47 22.67 -1.61
CA ALA A 393 19.38 23.52 -0.43
C ALA A 393 19.22 22.66 0.83
N ILE A 394 20.00 22.97 1.87
CA ILE A 394 20.06 22.21 3.12
C ILE A 394 19.83 23.17 4.28
N ARG A 395 18.69 23.04 4.95
CA ARG A 395 18.25 23.99 5.97
C ARG A 395 18.67 23.57 7.36
N PHE A 396 19.30 24.50 8.05
CA PHE A 396 19.59 24.44 9.48
C PHE A 396 18.71 25.45 10.21
N ARG A 397 18.78 25.47 11.54
CA ARG A 397 17.96 26.38 12.36
C ARG A 397 18.19 27.87 12.03
N ASN A 398 19.45 28.27 11.91
CA ASN A 398 19.85 29.67 11.82
C ASN A 398 20.45 30.06 10.46
N PHE A 399 20.60 29.10 9.54
CA PHE A 399 21.30 29.27 8.28
C PHE A 399 20.86 28.22 7.25
N LEU A 400 21.30 28.40 6.01
CA LEU A 400 21.13 27.46 4.90
C LEU A 400 22.49 27.15 4.29
N LEU A 401 22.66 25.92 3.84
CA LEU A 401 23.72 25.58 2.90
C LEU A 401 23.13 25.39 1.50
N ILE A 402 23.84 25.87 0.49
CA ILE A 402 23.54 25.62 -0.91
C ILE A 402 24.70 24.83 -1.49
N ASP A 403 24.40 23.62 -1.95
CA ASP A 403 25.34 22.75 -2.64
C ASP A 403 25.03 22.73 -4.13
N ASP A 404 26.07 22.90 -4.95
CA ASP A 404 26.03 22.70 -6.39
C ASP A 404 26.90 21.47 -6.72
N ALA A 405 26.27 20.45 -7.31
CA ALA A 405 26.92 19.19 -7.66
C ALA A 405 28.09 19.39 -8.63
N ASN A 406 28.07 20.46 -9.43
CA ASN A 406 29.14 20.81 -10.36
C ASN A 406 30.38 21.40 -9.66
N GLN A 407 30.22 21.95 -8.46
CA GLN A 407 31.26 22.66 -7.73
C GLN A 407 31.91 21.77 -6.67
N LYS A 408 32.74 20.81 -7.09
CA LYS A 408 33.22 19.70 -6.24
C LYS A 408 33.86 20.08 -4.90
N ASP A 409 34.51 21.23 -4.80
CA ASP A 409 35.34 21.53 -3.63
C ASP A 409 34.70 22.57 -2.70
N ARG A 410 33.46 23.01 -2.96
CA ARG A 410 32.81 24.05 -2.14
C ARG A 410 31.32 23.83 -1.92
N ILE A 411 30.85 24.33 -0.78
CA ILE A 411 29.44 24.49 -0.40
C ILE A 411 29.26 25.94 0.07
N LEU A 412 28.16 26.59 -0.26
CA LEU A 412 27.90 27.97 0.15
C LEU A 412 27.04 28.00 1.41
N TYR A 413 27.55 28.65 2.45
CA TYR A 413 26.81 29.00 3.66
C TYR A 413 26.14 30.36 3.50
N TYR A 414 24.91 30.45 3.99
CA TYR A 414 24.13 31.67 4.06
C TYR A 414 23.46 31.80 5.41
N ASP A 415 23.62 32.93 6.08
CA ASP A 415 22.75 33.25 7.21
C ASP A 415 21.33 33.59 6.73
N ASN A 416 20.36 33.45 7.64
CA ASN A 416 18.95 33.67 7.33
C ASN A 416 18.61 35.08 6.85
N ALA A 417 19.32 36.13 7.28
CA ALA A 417 19.04 37.50 6.84
C ALA A 417 19.48 37.69 5.38
N THR A 418 20.69 37.23 5.04
CA THR A 418 21.21 37.32 3.67
C THR A 418 20.33 36.58 2.65
N ILE A 419 19.81 35.40 2.99
CA ILE A 419 18.88 34.69 2.10
C ILE A 419 17.59 35.47 1.89
N ARG A 420 17.02 36.04 2.95
CA ARG A 420 15.78 36.82 2.83
C ARG A 420 15.98 38.03 1.92
N GLU A 421 17.13 38.71 2.04
CA GLU A 421 17.47 39.84 1.19
C GLU A 421 17.64 39.42 -0.28
N LEU A 422 18.28 38.29 -0.56
CA LEU A 422 18.46 37.78 -1.92
C LEU A 422 17.13 37.31 -2.54
N LEU A 423 16.31 36.58 -1.78
CA LEU A 423 15.00 36.13 -2.27
C LEU A 423 14.03 37.29 -2.46
N ALA A 424 14.16 38.39 -1.69
CA ALA A 424 13.37 39.60 -1.89
C ALA A 424 13.69 40.35 -3.19
N GLN A 425 14.82 40.04 -3.84
CA GLN A 425 15.19 40.64 -5.13
C GLN A 425 14.52 39.95 -6.34
N GLU A 426 13.60 39.01 -6.10
CA GLU A 426 12.88 38.24 -7.14
C GLU A 426 13.81 37.51 -8.11
N LEU A 427 15.05 37.22 -7.68
CA LEU A 427 15.99 36.42 -8.46
C LEU A 427 15.56 34.94 -8.46
N PRO A 428 15.81 34.19 -9.55
CA PRO A 428 15.56 32.76 -9.56
C PRO A 428 16.37 32.07 -8.46
N GLU A 429 15.75 31.12 -7.73
CA GLU A 429 16.39 30.45 -6.59
C GLU A 429 17.71 29.73 -6.97
N THR A 430 17.87 29.33 -8.23
CA THR A 430 19.12 28.74 -8.75
C THR A 430 20.32 29.70 -8.67
N TYR A 431 20.10 31.01 -8.60
CA TYR A 431 21.16 32.00 -8.43
C TYR A 431 21.82 31.91 -7.04
N LEU A 432 21.18 31.25 -6.07
CA LEU A 432 21.80 30.99 -4.77
C LEU A 432 23.04 30.08 -4.87
N ALA A 433 23.21 29.31 -5.96
CA ALA A 433 24.44 28.55 -6.22
C ALA A 433 25.58 29.38 -6.82
N SER A 434 25.26 30.58 -7.33
CA SER A 434 26.20 31.51 -7.99
C SER A 434 25.84 32.96 -7.65
N PRO A 435 25.95 33.35 -6.36
CA PRO A 435 25.49 34.64 -5.91
C PRO A 435 26.32 35.78 -6.53
N PRO A 436 25.69 36.94 -6.83
CA PRO A 436 26.40 38.10 -7.38
C PRO A 436 27.24 38.86 -6.33
N LEU A 437 27.07 38.55 -5.05
CA LEU A 437 27.74 39.21 -3.92
C LEU A 437 29.09 38.57 -3.58
N GLY A 438 29.94 39.32 -2.86
CA GLY A 438 31.24 38.83 -2.40
C GLY A 438 31.13 37.63 -1.46
N VAL A 439 31.72 36.51 -1.86
CA VAL A 439 31.79 35.28 -1.05
C VAL A 439 33.05 35.33 -0.19
N ARG A 440 32.90 35.18 1.13
CA ARG A 440 34.02 35.15 2.09
C ARG A 440 34.48 33.72 2.33
N LEU A 441 35.73 33.51 2.75
CA LEU A 441 36.21 32.17 3.12
C LEU A 441 35.85 31.84 4.57
N ALA A 442 35.68 30.54 4.89
CA ALA A 442 35.39 30.07 6.24
C ALA A 442 36.43 30.55 7.28
N LYS A 443 37.71 30.55 6.89
CA LYS A 443 38.82 31.05 7.72
C LYS A 443 38.65 32.51 8.13
N ASP A 444 38.24 33.36 7.20
CA ASP A 444 38.06 34.80 7.45
C ASP A 444 36.85 35.06 8.34
N ALA A 445 35.76 34.30 8.14
CA ALA A 445 34.57 34.38 8.97
C ALA A 445 34.86 33.96 10.42
N LEU A 446 35.65 32.90 10.61
CA LEU A 446 36.09 32.43 11.92
C LEU A 446 37.04 33.42 12.61
N ALA A 447 38.03 33.96 11.88
CA ALA A 447 38.98 34.92 12.42
C ALA A 447 38.28 36.19 12.95
N ASN A 448 37.22 36.62 12.27
CA ASN A 448 36.43 37.79 12.64
C ASN A 448 35.21 37.47 13.53
N GLN A 449 34.99 36.19 13.87
CA GLN A 449 33.79 35.71 14.60
C GLN A 449 32.47 36.23 14.02
N ASN A 450 32.39 36.34 12.70
CA ASN A 450 31.24 36.93 12.01
C ASN A 450 30.72 36.01 10.90
N LEU A 451 29.60 35.35 11.16
CA LEU A 451 28.92 34.46 10.22
C LEU A 451 27.94 35.17 9.26
N GLN A 452 27.80 36.48 9.31
CA GLN A 452 26.85 37.22 8.46
C GLN A 452 27.30 37.27 6.99
N GLY A 453 26.38 37.06 6.05
CA GLY A 453 26.64 37.07 4.62
C GLY A 453 26.77 35.68 4.02
N ILE A 454 27.49 35.63 2.89
CA ILE A 454 27.76 34.41 2.14
C ILE A 454 29.18 33.95 2.44
N ILE A 455 29.34 32.68 2.79
CA ILE A 455 30.64 32.09 3.12
C ILE A 455 30.86 30.81 2.31
N ALA A 456 31.99 30.70 1.62
CA ALA A 456 32.42 29.46 0.99
C ALA A 456 33.02 28.51 2.04
N ILE A 457 32.39 27.35 2.17
CA ILE A 457 32.90 26.20 2.90
C ILE A 457 33.70 25.36 1.90
N MET A 458 35.02 25.47 1.99
CA MET A 458 35.94 24.73 1.11
C MET A 458 36.26 23.36 1.71
N LEU A 459 36.21 22.31 0.88
CA LEU A 459 36.39 20.91 1.30
C LEU A 459 37.71 20.30 0.79
N THR A 460 38.68 21.15 0.47
CA THR A 460 40.04 20.75 0.12
C THR A 460 40.82 20.34 1.37
N ASP A 461 41.85 19.50 1.23
CA ASP A 461 42.63 18.95 2.35
C ASP A 461 43.22 20.00 3.30
N GLY A 462 43.50 21.22 2.81
CA GLY A 462 44.02 22.32 3.61
C GLY A 462 42.97 23.14 4.36
N GLU A 463 41.73 23.16 3.88
CA GLU A 463 40.66 24.06 4.36
C GLU A 463 39.53 23.31 5.08
N LEU A 464 39.47 21.99 4.95
CA LEU A 464 38.44 21.14 5.57
C LEU A 464 38.32 21.36 7.08
N LYS A 465 39.45 21.57 7.77
CA LYS A 465 39.47 21.82 9.22
C LYS A 465 38.77 23.12 9.59
N ASP A 466 39.06 24.20 8.86
CA ASP A 466 38.42 25.50 9.09
C ASP A 466 36.92 25.42 8.76
N SER A 467 36.56 24.71 7.70
CA SER A 467 35.17 24.41 7.33
C SER A 467 34.42 23.63 8.42
N GLN A 468 35.04 22.61 9.02
CA GLN A 468 34.45 21.87 10.15
C GLN A 468 34.31 22.74 11.41
N MET A 469 35.31 23.58 11.69
CA MET A 469 35.25 24.50 12.84
C MET A 469 34.13 25.54 12.67
N LEU A 470 33.96 26.08 11.47
CA LEU A 470 32.88 27.00 11.14
C LEU A 470 31.52 26.33 11.32
N MET A 471 31.35 25.12 10.76
CA MET A 471 30.10 24.39 10.89
C MET A 471 29.77 24.06 12.35
N ASN A 472 30.73 23.54 13.12
CA ASN A 472 30.53 23.24 14.54
C ASN A 472 30.11 24.50 15.33
N TYR A 473 30.74 25.64 15.04
CA TYR A 473 30.39 26.93 15.63
C TYR A 473 28.97 27.37 15.23
N ALA A 474 28.62 27.23 13.95
CA ALA A 474 27.32 27.63 13.41
C ALA A 474 26.14 26.77 13.92
N VAL A 475 26.35 25.47 14.13
CA VAL A 475 25.34 24.56 14.70
C VAL A 475 25.33 24.53 16.23
N GLU A 476 26.14 25.39 16.89
CA GLU A 476 26.27 25.43 18.35
C GLU A 476 26.67 24.09 18.98
N ARG A 477 27.28 23.19 18.20
CA ARG A 477 28.00 22.04 18.74
C ARG A 477 29.23 22.61 19.42
N LEU A 478 29.08 22.96 20.69
CA LEU A 478 30.19 23.29 21.57
C LEU A 478 31.25 22.23 21.29
N ILE A 479 32.38 22.66 20.75
CA ILE A 479 33.62 21.95 21.02
C ILE A 479 33.60 21.92 22.54
N GLU A 480 33.34 20.75 23.14
CA GLU A 480 33.83 20.50 24.48
C GLU A 480 35.30 20.83 24.35
N VAL A 481 35.65 22.08 24.71
CA VAL A 481 37.03 22.50 24.79
C VAL A 481 37.61 21.41 25.66
N PRO A 482 38.51 20.55 25.15
CA PRO A 482 39.05 19.53 25.99
C PRO A 482 39.69 20.31 27.13
N ASN A 483 39.06 20.24 28.31
CA ASN A 483 39.66 20.72 29.53
C ASN A 483 41.07 20.15 29.49
N LYS A 484 42.06 21.01 29.71
CA LYS A 484 43.50 20.77 29.53
C LYS A 484 44.02 19.64 30.44
N SER A 485 43.55 18.42 30.23
CA SER A 485 43.99 17.14 30.81
C SER A 485 44.11 16.05 29.73
N GLY A 486 43.76 16.35 28.46
CA GLY A 486 43.83 15.43 27.33
C GLY A 486 45.23 15.09 26.78
N THR A 487 46.31 15.47 27.46
CA THR A 487 47.68 15.01 27.11
C THR A 487 47.93 13.54 27.47
N ALA A 488 46.99 12.87 28.16
CA ALA A 488 47.09 11.44 28.47
C ALA A 488 46.53 10.54 27.35
N VAL A 489 45.42 10.91 26.69
CA VAL A 489 44.70 10.00 25.78
C VAL A 489 45.38 9.89 24.40
N LEU A 490 46.01 10.96 23.91
CA LEU A 490 46.80 10.93 22.66
C LEU A 490 48.12 10.15 22.81
N LYS A 491 48.68 10.01 24.01
CA LYS A 491 49.86 9.17 24.28
C LYS A 491 49.51 7.68 24.28
N ASP A 492 48.28 7.32 24.64
CA ASP A 492 47.81 5.92 24.61
C ASP A 492 47.54 5.42 23.20
N TRP A 493 47.16 6.30 22.26
CA TRP A 493 47.00 5.93 20.85
C TRP A 493 48.33 5.72 20.12
N THR A 494 49.39 6.44 20.47
CA THR A 494 50.73 6.21 19.89
C THR A 494 51.53 5.11 20.58
N LYS A 495 51.18 4.74 21.83
CA LYS A 495 51.84 3.61 22.53
C LYS A 495 51.28 2.24 22.13
N LYS A 496 50.01 2.15 21.72
CA LYS A 496 49.39 0.86 21.36
C LYS A 496 49.80 0.29 20.00
N GLN A 497 50.50 1.05 19.16
CA GLN A 497 51.02 0.54 17.88
C GLN A 497 52.50 0.11 17.89
N VAL A 498 53.16 0.09 19.06
CA VAL A 498 54.56 -0.38 19.18
C VAL A 498 54.68 -1.67 20.01
N SER A 499 53.60 -2.17 20.62
CA SER A 499 53.64 -3.39 21.47
C SER A 499 52.95 -4.63 20.89
N GLU A 500 52.42 -4.60 19.67
CA GLU A 500 51.80 -5.78 19.02
C GLU A 500 52.70 -6.44 17.95
N ALA A 501 54.01 -6.22 18.05
CA ALA A 501 55.02 -6.98 17.34
C ALA A 501 55.98 -7.65 18.34
N ASN A 502 55.44 -8.46 19.26
CA ASN A 502 56.16 -9.56 19.90
C ASN A 502 55.25 -10.39 20.81
N ILE A 503 55.49 -11.71 20.79
CA ILE A 503 55.00 -12.78 21.67
C ILE A 503 53.80 -13.59 21.13
N GLN A 504 54.19 -14.65 20.42
CA GLN A 504 53.51 -15.95 20.39
C GLN A 504 53.55 -16.64 21.76
N MET A 505 52.57 -17.54 21.95
CA MET A 505 52.58 -18.78 22.75
C MET A 505 51.75 -18.84 24.04
N ALA A 506 51.04 -19.97 24.13
CA ALA A 506 50.45 -20.65 25.29
C ALA A 506 49.01 -20.26 25.74
N GLN A 507 48.05 -21.09 25.29
CA GLN A 507 46.96 -21.64 26.13
C GLN A 507 47.54 -22.73 27.10
N PRO A 508 46.80 -23.36 28.06
CA PRO A 508 45.35 -23.34 28.35
C PRO A 508 44.98 -23.34 29.87
N LEU A 509 43.67 -23.56 30.16
CA LEU A 509 43.05 -24.32 31.28
C LEU A 509 42.29 -23.58 32.41
N MET A 510 40.96 -23.78 32.34
CA MET A 510 40.06 -24.40 33.34
C MET A 510 39.45 -23.65 34.55
N ASN A 511 38.12 -23.84 34.59
CA ASN A 511 37.24 -24.21 35.71
C ASN A 511 36.89 -23.21 36.83
N ASN A 512 35.58 -22.97 36.92
CA ASN A 512 34.66 -23.45 37.97
C ASN A 512 33.88 -22.41 38.79
N GLN A 513 32.59 -22.75 38.90
CA GLN A 513 31.66 -22.57 40.03
C GLN A 513 30.78 -21.31 40.12
N ALA A 514 29.51 -21.57 39.83
CA ALA A 514 28.27 -20.95 40.34
C ALA A 514 28.19 -21.05 41.89
N PRO A 515 27.15 -20.55 42.65
CA PRO A 515 25.74 -20.42 42.22
C PRO A 515 24.80 -19.38 42.90
N LEU A 516 23.53 -19.42 42.42
CA LEU A 516 22.23 -19.13 43.09
C LEU A 516 21.75 -17.68 43.31
N ARG A 517 20.61 -17.35 42.68
CA ARG A 517 19.33 -17.05 43.36
C ARG A 517 18.13 -17.01 42.41
N ASP A 518 17.06 -17.67 42.82
CA ASP A 518 15.69 -17.73 42.26
C ASP A 518 14.97 -16.37 42.32
N VAL A 519 13.97 -16.09 41.46
CA VAL A 519 12.50 -16.32 41.65
C VAL A 519 11.75 -15.91 40.32
N PRO A 520 10.40 -15.97 40.18
CA PRO A 520 9.71 -16.81 39.19
C PRO A 520 9.11 -16.01 37.99
N LYS A 521 8.98 -16.66 36.82
CA LYS A 521 8.13 -16.14 35.73
C LYS A 521 6.74 -16.76 35.79
N ALA A 522 5.77 -15.93 36.16
CA ALA A 522 4.35 -16.19 36.00
C ALA A 522 3.96 -16.10 34.51
N LYS A 523 2.97 -16.93 34.15
CA LYS A 523 2.33 -17.04 32.84
C LYS A 523 1.63 -15.72 32.47
N ALA A 524 1.84 -15.25 31.24
CA ALA A 524 1.05 -14.19 30.64
C ALA A 524 0.01 -14.79 29.70
N ASP A 525 -1.24 -14.81 30.14
CA ASP A 525 -2.42 -14.98 29.29
C ASP A 525 -2.72 -13.63 28.61
N LEU A 526 -2.63 -13.59 27.28
CA LEU A 526 -3.02 -12.44 26.46
C LEU A 526 -4.55 -12.43 26.31
N ALA A 527 -5.23 -11.72 27.21
CA ALA A 527 -6.62 -11.33 27.04
C ALA A 527 -6.71 -10.04 26.20
N PHE A 528 -7.22 -10.16 24.97
CA PHE A 528 -7.69 -9.03 24.17
C PHE A 528 -8.99 -8.50 24.78
N ASN A 529 -8.92 -7.45 25.59
CA ASN A 529 -10.09 -6.73 26.08
C ASN A 529 -10.28 -5.41 25.33
N ALA A 530 -11.52 -5.22 24.91
CA ALA A 530 -12.04 -4.10 24.15
C ALA A 530 -11.95 -2.77 24.91
N LEU A 531 -11.62 -1.70 24.20
CA LEU A 531 -11.91 -0.34 24.64
C LEU A 531 -13.28 0.09 24.10
N PRO A 532 -14.16 0.66 24.93
CA PRO A 532 -15.42 1.24 24.47
C PRO A 532 -15.14 2.63 23.87
N ILE A 533 -15.48 2.81 22.59
CA ILE A 533 -15.52 4.14 21.97
C ILE A 533 -16.81 4.82 22.46
N GLN A 534 -16.69 5.66 23.49
CA GLN A 534 -17.65 6.73 23.74
C GLN A 534 -17.39 7.87 22.76
N ASN A 535 -18.46 8.41 22.19
CA ASN A 535 -18.45 9.26 21.01
C ASN A 535 -18.96 10.65 21.41
N PRO A 536 -18.10 11.67 21.66
CA PRO A 536 -18.56 13.01 22.01
C PRO A 536 -18.27 13.99 20.87
N VAL A 537 -18.92 13.84 19.72
CA VAL A 537 -18.85 14.84 18.62
C VAL A 537 -20.23 15.11 18.00
N LYS A 538 -21.30 15.07 18.82
CA LYS A 538 -22.66 15.39 18.36
C LYS A 538 -23.19 16.77 18.76
N GLU A 539 -22.43 17.59 19.49
CA GLU A 539 -22.93 18.89 20.01
C GLU A 539 -22.24 20.15 19.47
N ILE A 540 -21.28 20.05 18.55
CA ILE A 540 -20.56 21.25 18.04
C ILE A 540 -21.03 21.68 16.63
N TRP A 541 -21.87 20.88 15.95
CA TRP A 541 -22.30 21.17 14.56
C TRP A 541 -23.73 21.72 14.40
N GLN A 542 -24.45 22.01 15.47
CA GLN A 542 -25.78 22.65 15.40
C GLN A 542 -25.81 24.15 15.75
N ALA A 543 -24.68 24.75 16.13
CA ALA A 543 -24.62 26.18 16.48
C ALA A 543 -24.13 27.12 15.35
N LYS A 544 -23.69 26.60 14.20
CA LYS A 544 -23.07 27.41 13.12
C LYS A 544 -23.91 27.57 11.85
N ALA A 545 -25.15 27.08 11.83
CA ALA A 545 -26.07 27.18 10.69
C ALA A 545 -27.21 28.22 10.89
N LYS A 546 -27.10 29.11 11.89
CA LYS A 546 -28.12 30.12 12.21
C LYS A 546 -27.63 31.58 12.21
N ALA A 547 -26.40 31.83 11.79
CA ALA A 547 -25.83 33.17 11.74
C ALA A 547 -25.06 33.35 10.44
N GLU A 548 -25.78 33.60 9.34
CA GLU A 548 -25.31 34.28 8.12
C GLU A 548 -26.46 34.35 7.10
N MET A 549 -27.41 35.26 7.33
CA MET A 549 -28.26 35.80 6.28
C MET A 549 -27.97 37.31 6.20
N PRO A 550 -27.43 37.84 5.10
CA PRO A 550 -27.45 39.27 4.88
C PRO A 550 -28.81 39.70 4.33
N ALA A 551 -29.30 40.78 4.93
CA ALA A 551 -30.52 41.47 4.58
C ALA A 551 -30.50 42.00 3.14
N VAL A 552 -31.64 41.88 2.47
CA VAL A 552 -31.97 42.53 1.20
C VAL A 552 -32.35 43.99 1.49
N PRO A 553 -31.76 44.99 0.82
CA PRO A 553 -32.39 46.28 0.63
C PRO A 553 -33.00 46.35 -0.76
N GLY A 554 -34.32 46.48 -0.80
CA GLY A 554 -35.04 46.85 -2.02
C GLY A 554 -34.78 48.31 -2.37
N GLN A 555 -34.48 48.57 -3.64
CA GLN A 555 -34.70 49.88 -4.24
C GLN A 555 -35.25 49.71 -5.66
N MET A 556 -36.36 50.42 -5.88
CA MET A 556 -36.94 50.73 -7.18
C MET A 556 -35.94 51.55 -8.01
N GLY A 557 -35.91 51.27 -9.31
CA GLY A 557 -35.13 52.05 -10.27
C GLY A 557 -35.54 51.70 -11.69
N GLU A 558 -36.36 52.58 -12.27
CA GLU A 558 -36.81 52.56 -13.66
C GLU A 558 -35.67 52.64 -14.68
N SER A 559 -36.03 52.31 -15.92
CA SER A 559 -35.61 52.98 -17.15
C SER A 559 -34.39 52.44 -17.93
N ARG A 560 -34.72 52.12 -19.20
CA ARG A 560 -33.93 52.13 -20.46
C ARG A 560 -33.18 50.87 -20.89
N ARG A 561 -33.84 50.17 -21.82
CA ARG A 561 -33.23 49.34 -22.89
C ARG A 561 -32.37 50.20 -23.81
N PRO A 562 -31.35 49.59 -24.45
CA PRO A 562 -31.11 49.85 -25.86
C PRO A 562 -31.16 48.55 -26.68
N ASN A 563 -31.94 48.62 -27.76
CA ASN A 563 -31.75 47.84 -28.98
C ASN A 563 -30.30 47.95 -29.46
N ILE A 564 -29.70 46.86 -29.96
CA ILE A 564 -28.87 46.86 -31.18
C ILE A 564 -28.78 45.44 -31.78
N ARG A 565 -29.40 45.34 -32.96
CA ARG A 565 -29.08 44.58 -34.18
C ARG A 565 -28.28 43.28 -34.09
N ARG A 566 -28.99 42.20 -34.45
CA ARG A 566 -28.47 41.04 -35.19
C ARG A 566 -27.90 41.45 -36.55
N ARG A 567 -26.77 40.86 -36.93
CA ARG A 567 -26.37 40.65 -38.33
C ARG A 567 -26.32 39.13 -38.58
N ARG A 568 -27.20 38.74 -39.51
CA ARG A 568 -27.41 37.44 -40.20
C ARG A 568 -27.75 36.25 -39.34
#